data_AF-J1J1C0-F1
#
_entry.id   AF-J1J1C0-F1
#
_cell.length_a   1.000
_cell.length_b   1.000
_cell.length_c   1.000
_cell.angle_alpha   90.00
_cell.angle_beta   90.00
_cell.angle_gamma   90.00
#
_symmetry.space_group_name_H-M   'P 1'
#
loop_
_entity.id
_entity.type
_entity.pdbx_description
1 polymer ?
#
loop_
_entity_poly.entity_id
_entity_poly.type
_entity_poly.pdbx_seq_one_letter_code
_entity_poly.pdbx_strand_id
1 'polypeptide(L)'
;ADNAVSVANAIYFVSDGKKYHIYLQNHLFDPIGISIGHNPPTFYKVPFEFPYLLFPPAIPMREVGGALLGSYPSTHSCYGNAGKKCQDAYGKPHTIAIYSPYAILDYLGLGYLWRKK
;
A
#
# COMPACT_ATOMS: atom_id res chain seq x y z
N ALA A 1 2.37 -5.71 7.71
CA ALA A 1 2.91 -4.77 6.70
C ALA A 1 4.35 -5.15 6.39
N ASP A 2 4.58 -6.45 6.18
CA ASP A 2 5.88 -7.03 6.50
C ASP A 2 6.88 -6.70 5.39
N ASN A 3 6.37 -6.70 4.15
CA ASN A 3 7.14 -6.31 2.97
C ASN A 3 7.40 -4.80 2.93
N ALA A 4 6.43 -3.95 3.28
CA ALA A 4 6.64 -2.51 3.35
C ALA A 4 7.68 -2.12 4.42
N VAL A 5 7.65 -2.77 5.59
CA VAL A 5 8.67 -2.58 6.64
C VAL A 5 10.04 -3.08 6.16
N SER A 6 10.10 -4.23 5.47
CA SER A 6 11.34 -4.74 4.88
C SER A 6 11.95 -3.76 3.88
N VAL A 7 11.14 -3.16 3.01
CA VAL A 7 11.59 -2.12 2.07
C VAL A 7 12.05 -0.86 2.82
N ALA A 8 11.34 -0.43 3.86
CA ALA A 8 11.77 0.70 4.69
C ALA A 8 13.16 0.45 5.32
N ASN A 9 13.39 -0.77 5.83
CA ASN A 9 14.68 -1.20 6.37
C ASN A 9 15.79 -1.21 5.31
N ALA A 10 15.50 -1.76 4.13
CA ALA A 10 16.45 -1.79 3.03
C ALA A 10 16.84 -0.36 2.60
N ILE A 11 15.85 0.53 2.43
CA ILE A 11 16.07 1.93 2.07
C ILE A 11 16.88 2.66 3.16
N TYR A 12 16.59 2.42 4.43
CA TYR A 12 17.36 2.98 5.53
C TYR A 12 18.84 2.56 5.48
N PHE A 13 19.09 1.27 5.25
CA PHE A 13 20.44 0.74 5.12
C PHE A 13 21.18 1.33 3.91
N VAL A 14 20.63 1.24 2.70
CA VAL A 14 21.31 1.69 1.46
C VAL A 14 21.40 3.22 1.35
N SER A 15 20.66 3.97 2.17
CA SER A 15 20.73 5.43 2.23
C SER A 15 21.70 5.95 3.28
N ASP A 16 22.47 5.08 3.94
CA ASP A 16 23.33 5.43 5.08
C ASP A 16 22.55 6.17 6.19
N GLY A 17 21.33 5.70 6.46
CA GLY A 17 20.45 6.27 7.47
C GLY A 17 19.73 7.57 7.08
N LYS A 18 19.92 8.08 5.86
CA LYS A 18 19.32 9.35 5.41
C LYS A 18 17.82 9.24 5.11
N LYS A 19 17.31 8.04 4.81
CA LYS A 19 15.90 7.77 4.50
C LYS A 19 15.34 6.74 5.48
N TYR A 20 14.58 7.21 6.47
CA TYR A 20 14.10 6.39 7.59
C TYR A 20 12.67 5.90 7.46
N HIS A 21 11.98 6.22 6.37
CA HIS A 21 10.63 5.76 6.09
C HIS A 21 10.35 5.67 4.59
N ILE A 22 9.29 4.95 4.25
CA ILE A 22 8.68 4.95 2.92
C ILE A 22 7.25 5.46 3.01
N TYR A 23 6.71 5.90 1.88
CA TYR A 23 5.29 6.15 1.74
C TYR A 23 4.61 4.93 1.13
N LEU A 24 3.71 4.32 1.89
CA LEU A 24 2.90 3.21 1.44
C LEU A 24 1.57 3.73 0.92
N GLN A 25 1.12 3.15 -0.18
CA GLN A 25 -0.22 3.31 -0.71
C GLN A 25 -0.79 1.93 -1.01
N ASN A 26 -2.02 1.68 -0.56
CA ASN A 26 -2.68 0.39 -0.77
C ASN A 26 -4.20 0.55 -0.73
N HIS A 27 -4.92 -0.19 -1.57
CA HIS A 27 -6.38 -0.26 -1.51
C HIS A 27 -6.85 -1.50 -0.74
N LEU A 28 -8.01 -1.40 -0.05
CA LEU A 28 -8.59 -2.53 0.70
C LEU A 28 -8.85 -3.78 -0.16
N PHE A 29 -9.17 -3.58 -1.44
CA PHE A 29 -9.39 -4.68 -2.39
C PHE A 29 -8.26 -4.83 -3.41
N ASP A 30 -7.05 -4.37 -3.10
CA ASP A 30 -5.85 -4.80 -3.84
C ASP A 30 -5.36 -6.14 -3.27
N PRO A 31 -5.53 -7.25 -4.01
CA PRO A 31 -5.14 -8.58 -3.52
C PRO A 31 -3.62 -8.72 -3.35
N ILE A 32 -2.81 -8.00 -4.14
CA ILE A 32 -1.35 -8.07 -4.03
C ILE A 32 -0.90 -7.37 -2.75
N GLY A 33 -1.40 -6.15 -2.52
CA GLY A 33 -1.06 -5.38 -1.33
C GLY A 33 -1.54 -6.05 -0.03
N ILE A 34 -2.77 -6.56 -0.02
CA ILE A 34 -3.37 -7.18 1.17
C ILE A 34 -2.82 -8.59 1.41
N SER A 35 -2.89 -9.49 0.43
CA SER A 35 -2.63 -10.92 0.65
C SER A 35 -1.15 -11.29 0.57
N ILE A 36 -0.35 -10.60 -0.25
CA ILE A 36 1.09 -10.87 -0.39
C ILE A 36 1.90 -9.87 0.43
N GLY A 37 1.55 -8.58 0.32
CA GLY A 37 2.23 -7.50 1.04
C GLY A 37 1.92 -7.44 2.53
N HIS A 38 0.77 -7.98 2.96
CA HIS A 38 0.17 -7.72 4.28
C HIS A 38 0.13 -6.22 4.62
N ASN A 39 -0.04 -5.39 3.60
CA ASN A 39 -0.01 -3.94 3.73
C ASN A 39 -1.36 -3.42 4.25
N PRO A 40 -1.38 -2.52 5.24
CA PRO A 40 -2.63 -1.89 5.66
C PRO A 40 -3.21 -1.08 4.49
N PRO A 41 -4.55 -1.06 4.32
CA PRO A 41 -5.19 -0.19 3.35
C PRO A 41 -5.05 1.29 3.74
N THR A 42 -4.79 2.14 2.75
CA THR A 42 -4.66 3.59 2.92
C THR A 42 -5.80 4.36 2.27
N PHE A 43 -6.62 3.71 1.43
CA PHE A 43 -7.87 4.24 0.89
C PHE A 43 -8.85 3.10 0.60
N TYR A 44 -10.15 3.44 0.56
CA TYR A 44 -11.25 2.47 0.69
C TYR A 44 -12.41 2.69 -0.29
N LYS A 45 -12.40 3.80 -1.04
CA LYS A 45 -13.52 4.14 -1.91
C LYS A 45 -13.58 3.13 -3.05
N VAL A 46 -14.75 2.56 -3.28
CA VAL A 46 -15.07 1.69 -4.41
C VAL A 46 -16.17 2.29 -5.26
N PRO A 47 -16.14 2.10 -6.59
CA PRO A 47 -17.24 2.51 -7.46
C PRO A 47 -18.48 1.66 -7.18
N PHE A 48 -19.47 2.27 -6.53
CA PHE A 48 -20.75 1.63 -6.23
C PHE A 48 -21.72 1.83 -7.41
N GLU A 49 -21.57 0.97 -8.41
CA GLU A 49 -22.33 1.05 -9.68
C GLU A 49 -23.37 -0.07 -9.79
N PHE A 50 -24.44 0.16 -10.55
CA PHE A 50 -25.38 -0.89 -10.91
C PHE A 50 -24.72 -1.91 -11.86
N PRO A 51 -24.96 -3.22 -11.74
CA PRO A 51 -25.88 -3.90 -10.82
C PRO A 51 -25.29 -4.23 -9.44
N TYR A 52 -24.01 -3.94 -9.18
CA TYR A 52 -23.32 -4.30 -7.94
C TYR A 52 -23.92 -3.63 -6.69
N LEU A 53 -24.63 -2.51 -6.88
CA LEU A 53 -25.44 -1.90 -5.82
C LEU A 53 -26.54 -2.83 -5.30
N LEU A 54 -27.11 -3.69 -6.17
CA LEU A 54 -28.11 -4.70 -5.78
C LEU A 54 -27.49 -5.96 -5.19
N PHE A 55 -26.18 -6.16 -5.38
CA PHE A 55 -25.45 -7.33 -4.89
C PHE A 55 -24.12 -6.89 -4.26
N PRO A 56 -24.14 -6.23 -3.09
CA PRO A 56 -22.92 -5.74 -2.43
C PRO A 56 -21.81 -6.81 -2.26
N PRO A 57 -22.11 -8.10 -2.00
CA PRO A 57 -21.07 -9.14 -1.93
C PRO A 57 -20.28 -9.36 -3.22
N ALA A 58 -20.79 -8.92 -4.38
CA ALA A 58 -20.08 -9.04 -5.65
C ALA A 58 -19.00 -7.95 -5.84
N ILE A 59 -19.00 -6.89 -5.03
CA ILE A 59 -18.04 -5.78 -5.15
C ILE A 59 -16.60 -6.26 -4.89
N PRO A 60 -16.28 -6.96 -3.78
CA PRO A 60 -14.93 -7.48 -3.58
C PRO A 60 -14.46 -8.36 -4.74
N MET A 61 -15.32 -9.21 -5.30
CA MET A 61 -14.99 -10.07 -6.44
C MET A 61 -14.64 -9.26 -7.69
N ARG A 62 -15.43 -8.22 -8.00
CA ARG A 62 -15.16 -7.30 -9.13
C ARG A 62 -13.82 -6.58 -8.95
N GLU A 63 -13.59 -6.01 -7.78
CA GLU A 63 -12.39 -5.20 -7.51
C GLU A 63 -11.11 -6.06 -7.51
N VAL A 64 -11.14 -7.21 -6.83
CA VAL A 64 -10.03 -8.16 -6.80
C VAL A 64 -9.77 -8.73 -8.20
N GLY A 65 -10.82 -9.12 -8.91
CA GLY A 65 -10.69 -9.63 -10.29
C GLY A 65 -10.11 -8.59 -11.24
N GLY A 66 -10.60 -7.36 -11.20
CA GLY A 66 -10.09 -6.25 -12.02
C GLY A 66 -8.62 -5.94 -11.74
N ALA A 67 -8.20 -6.00 -10.47
CA ALA A 67 -6.80 -5.84 -10.08
C ALA A 67 -5.91 -6.96 -10.63
N LEU A 68 -6.31 -8.22 -10.49
CA LEU A 68 -5.53 -9.38 -10.97
C LEU A 68 -5.43 -9.42 -12.50
N LEU A 69 -6.50 -9.01 -13.20
CA LEU A 69 -6.53 -8.97 -14.66
C LEU A 69 -5.85 -7.73 -15.26
N GLY A 70 -5.32 -6.82 -14.43
CA GLY A 70 -4.67 -5.60 -14.90
C GLY A 70 -5.63 -4.62 -15.58
N SER A 71 -6.91 -4.62 -15.21
CA SER A 71 -7.91 -3.69 -15.77
C SER A 71 -7.59 -2.25 -15.39
N TYR A 72 -8.06 -1.30 -16.20
CA TYR A 72 -7.96 0.14 -15.91
C TYR A 72 -9.33 0.83 -16.05
N PRO A 73 -9.83 1.53 -15.02
CA PRO A 73 -9.24 1.69 -13.68
C PRO A 73 -9.39 0.40 -12.83
N SER A 74 -8.47 0.17 -11.89
CA SER A 74 -8.56 -0.91 -10.88
C SER A 74 -7.84 -0.53 -9.59
N THR A 75 -8.12 -1.27 -8.52
CA THR A 75 -7.52 -1.04 -7.18
C THR A 75 -6.00 -1.17 -7.16
N HIS A 76 -5.41 -1.94 -8.08
CA HIS A 76 -3.95 -2.11 -8.20
C HIS A 76 -3.30 -1.14 -9.21
N SER A 77 -4.03 -0.69 -10.23
CA SER A 77 -3.50 0.22 -11.26
C SER A 77 -3.60 1.70 -10.90
N CYS A 78 -4.44 2.06 -9.93
CA CYS A 78 -4.80 3.44 -9.62
C CYS A 78 -3.96 4.10 -8.51
N TYR A 79 -2.69 3.70 -8.37
CA TYR A 79 -1.76 4.31 -7.42
C TYR A 79 -1.06 5.56 -7.97
N GLY A 80 -0.43 6.36 -7.09
CA GLY A 80 0.47 7.45 -7.46
C GLY A 80 -0.19 8.68 -8.10
N ASN A 81 -1.37 9.08 -7.63
CA ASN A 81 -2.17 10.14 -8.25
C ASN A 81 -2.51 9.84 -9.72
N ALA A 82 -2.86 8.57 -9.99
CA ALA A 82 -3.32 8.12 -11.29
C ALA A 82 -4.45 9.03 -11.83
N GLY A 83 -4.58 9.07 -13.17
CA GLY A 83 -5.40 10.05 -13.88
C GLY A 83 -6.86 10.15 -13.42
N LYS A 84 -7.59 11.14 -13.92
CA LYS A 84 -8.93 11.51 -13.46
C LYS A 84 -9.91 10.33 -13.29
N LYS A 85 -9.89 9.35 -14.19
CA LYS A 85 -10.71 8.13 -14.09
C LYS A 85 -10.48 7.35 -12.79
N CYS A 86 -9.23 7.20 -12.37
CA CYS A 86 -8.89 6.54 -11.11
C CYS A 86 -9.37 7.34 -9.91
N GLN A 87 -9.26 8.67 -9.95
CA GLN A 87 -9.71 9.54 -8.86
C GLN A 87 -11.23 9.57 -8.75
N ASP A 88 -11.93 9.57 -9.89
CA ASP A 88 -13.39 9.53 -9.92
C ASP A 88 -13.90 8.18 -9.36
N ALA A 89 -13.26 7.06 -9.71
CA ALA A 89 -13.61 5.72 -9.24
C ALA A 89 -13.20 5.45 -7.77
N TYR A 90 -11.93 5.63 -7.44
CA TYR A 90 -11.31 5.21 -6.17
C TYR A 90 -10.92 6.36 -5.25
N GLY A 91 -11.20 7.61 -5.64
CA GLY A 91 -10.88 8.78 -4.85
C GLY A 91 -9.43 9.24 -5.02
N LYS A 92 -9.10 10.35 -4.37
CA LYS A 92 -7.70 10.81 -4.32
C LYS A 92 -6.90 9.83 -3.47
N PRO A 93 -5.78 9.30 -3.96
CA PRO A 93 -5.09 8.26 -3.25
C PRO A 93 -4.26 8.87 -2.12
N HIS A 94 -4.29 8.25 -0.94
CA HIS A 94 -3.60 8.71 0.27
C HIS A 94 -2.44 7.77 0.62
N THR A 95 -1.41 8.31 1.26
CA THR A 95 -0.25 7.55 1.71
C THR A 95 -0.14 7.55 3.23
N ILE A 96 0.48 6.51 3.77
CA ILE A 96 0.94 6.48 5.16
C ILE A 96 2.45 6.31 5.19
N ALA A 97 3.11 6.85 6.20
CA ALA A 97 4.53 6.62 6.42
C ALA A 97 4.74 5.27 7.13
N ILE A 98 5.58 4.41 6.55
CA ILE A 98 6.08 3.21 7.19
C ILE A 98 7.54 3.45 7.56
N TYR A 99 7.79 3.57 8.85
CA TYR A 99 9.12 3.82 9.41
C TYR A 99 9.93 2.53 9.48
N SER A 100 11.23 2.66 9.27
CA SER A 100 12.18 1.58 9.51
C SER A 100 12.37 1.36 11.01
N PRO A 101 12.16 0.14 11.54
CA PRO A 101 12.59 -0.20 12.90
C PRO A 101 14.07 0.06 13.17
N TYR A 102 14.94 -0.06 12.16
CA TYR A 102 16.37 0.23 12.31
C TYR A 102 16.66 1.70 12.61
N ALA A 103 15.91 2.61 11.97
CA ALA A 103 15.98 4.02 12.30
C ALA A 103 15.57 4.27 13.76
N ILE A 104 14.48 3.64 14.22
CA ILE A 104 14.02 3.76 15.61
C ILE A 104 15.10 3.26 16.58
N LEU A 105 15.69 2.09 16.32
CA LEU A 105 16.77 1.54 17.15
C LEU A 105 17.98 2.47 17.20
N ASP A 106 18.36 3.06 16.07
CA ASP A 106 19.47 4.00 16.00
C ASP A 106 19.18 5.30 16.78
N TYR A 107 17.97 5.86 16.68
CA TYR A 107 17.55 7.02 17.46
C TYR A 107 17.55 6.77 18.97
N LEU A 108 17.26 5.54 19.39
CA LEU A 108 17.28 5.13 20.80
C LEU A 108 18.68 4.77 21.31
N GLY A 109 19.73 4.87 20.49
CA GLY A 109 21.08 4.43 20.85
C GLY A 109 21.25 2.91 20.90
N LEU A 110 20.25 2.16 20.45
CA LEU A 110 20.21 0.69 20.39
C LEU A 110 20.62 0.13 19.03
N GLY A 111 21.27 0.94 18.19
CA GLY A 111 21.67 0.56 16.83
C GLY A 111 22.54 -0.69 16.75
N TYR A 112 23.27 -1.00 17.83
CA TYR A 112 24.07 -2.22 17.92
C TYR A 112 23.25 -3.51 17.83
N LEU A 113 21.92 -3.46 18.06
CA LEU A 113 21.04 -4.64 18.00
C LEU A 113 20.79 -5.13 16.57
N TRP A 114 20.91 -4.27 15.57
CA TRP A 114 20.65 -4.65 14.18
C TRP A 114 21.88 -4.52 13.27
N ARG A 115 22.83 -3.62 13.62
CA ARG A 115 24.09 -3.44 12.87
C ARG A 115 25.09 -4.57 13.08
N LYS A 116 24.93 -5.39 14.13
CA LYS A 116 25.72 -6.60 14.32
C LYS A 116 25.20 -7.71 13.41
N LYS A 117 25.81 -7.82 12.23
CA LYS A 117 25.90 -9.06 11.45
C LYS A 117 27.37 -9.36 11.22
#